data_AF-A0A286S3S2-F1
#
_entry.id   AF-A0A286S3S2-F1
#
_cell.length_a   1.000
_cell.length_b   1.000
_cell.length_c   1.000
_cell.angle_alpha   90.00
_cell.angle_beta   90.00
_cell.angle_gamma   90.00
#
_symmetry.space_group_name_H-M   'P 1'
#
loop_
_entity.id
_entity.type
_entity.pdbx_description
1 polymer ?
#
loop_
_entity_poly.entity_id
_entity_poly.type
_entity_poly.pdbx_seq_one_letter_code
_entity_poly.pdbx_strand_id
1 'polypeptide(L)'
;NMFHGPVIEANSGDTIIVHVNNHLEEGQSIHWHGLRQLGTAFMDGVPGITQCPIPPGSSFTYQFTVSHQSGTFWWHSHYSNSMADGIWGPLIIHSPNEPLQRGRDYDEDRIVFITDWVHDNSEVVIAALATPEGYKGSPAPPQGDSIL
;
A
#
# COMPACT_ATOMS: atom_id res chain seq x y z
N ASN A 1 -8.37 -7.83 12.54
CA ASN A 1 -7.12 -8.57 12.83
C ASN A 1 -6.89 -9.63 11.76
N MET A 2 -6.15 -9.28 10.71
CA MET A 2 -5.76 -10.17 9.60
C MET A 2 -4.39 -9.69 9.10
N PHE A 3 -3.55 -10.63 8.67
CA PHE A 3 -2.30 -10.37 7.96
C PHE A 3 -2.24 -11.33 6.77
N HIS A 4 -2.11 -10.87 5.52
CA HIS A 4 -2.03 -9.48 5.05
C HIS A 4 -3.34 -8.70 5.21
N GLY A 5 -3.36 -7.43 4.81
CA GLY A 5 -4.58 -6.63 4.74
C GLY A 5 -5.60 -7.19 3.75
N PRO A 6 -6.88 -6.80 3.86
CA PRO A 6 -7.94 -7.30 2.99
C PRO A 6 -7.72 -6.98 1.51
N VAL A 7 -8.18 -7.90 0.67
CA VAL A 7 -8.29 -7.68 -0.77
C VAL A 7 -9.34 -6.60 -1.01
N ILE A 8 -8.94 -5.55 -1.73
CA ILE A 8 -9.89 -4.62 -2.35
C ILE A 8 -10.05 -5.06 -3.80
N GLU A 9 -11.29 -5.36 -4.18
CA GLU A 9 -11.61 -5.86 -5.52
C GLU A 9 -12.70 -4.98 -6.12
N ALA A 10 -12.49 -4.50 -7.34
CA ALA A 10 -13.40 -3.61 -8.05
C ALA A 10 -13.29 -3.81 -9.56
N ASN A 11 -14.17 -3.19 -10.33
CA ASN A 11 -14.08 -3.12 -11.79
C ASN A 11 -13.57 -1.75 -12.24
N SER A 12 -12.99 -1.70 -13.43
CA SER A 12 -12.69 -0.44 -14.10
C SER A 12 -13.96 0.40 -14.26
N GLY A 13 -13.93 1.63 -13.75
CA GLY A 13 -15.07 2.56 -13.68
C GLY A 13 -15.73 2.63 -12.30
N ASP A 14 -15.45 1.68 -11.40
CA ASP A 14 -16.00 1.71 -10.05
C ASP A 14 -15.38 2.84 -9.21
N THR A 15 -16.13 3.30 -8.21
CA THR A 15 -15.65 4.22 -7.18
C THR A 15 -15.34 3.45 -5.92
N ILE A 16 -14.07 3.52 -5.50
CA ILE A 16 -13.58 2.89 -4.28
C ILE A 16 -13.71 3.91 -3.14
N ILE A 17 -14.34 3.48 -2.03
CA ILE A 17 -14.47 4.28 -0.81
C ILE A 17 -13.89 3.47 0.34
N VAL A 18 -12.80 3.95 0.95
CA VAL A 18 -12.13 3.29 2.07
C VAL A 18 -12.07 4.22 3.27
N HIS A 19 -12.66 3.78 4.37
CA HIS A 19 -12.58 4.46 5.66
C HIS A 19 -11.40 3.89 6.46
N VAL A 20 -10.34 4.69 6.60
CA VAL A 20 -9.18 4.34 7.40
C VAL A 20 -9.35 4.96 8.78
N ASN A 21 -9.44 4.11 9.81
CA ASN A 21 -9.49 4.53 11.20
C ASN A 21 -8.12 4.22 11.83
N ASN A 22 -7.37 5.25 12.20
CA ASN A 22 -6.05 5.08 12.76
C ASN A 22 -6.15 4.77 14.26
N HIS A 23 -5.90 3.52 14.62
CA HIS A 23 -5.86 3.05 16.01
C HIS A 23 -4.43 2.88 16.54
N LEU A 24 -3.41 3.32 15.79
CA LEU A 24 -2.01 3.31 16.21
C LEU A 24 -1.66 4.61 16.96
N GLU A 25 -0.49 4.61 17.60
CA GLU A 25 0.02 5.77 18.36
C GLU A 25 0.75 6.79 17.47
N GLU A 26 0.98 6.46 16.21
CA GLU A 26 1.66 7.27 15.20
C GLU A 26 0.71 7.72 14.08
N GLY A 27 1.13 8.70 13.29
CA GLY A 27 0.38 9.07 12.08
C GLY A 27 0.28 7.90 11.11
N GLN A 28 -0.71 7.89 10.23
CA GLN A 28 -0.81 6.87 9.17
C GLN A 28 -1.32 7.48 7.86
N SER A 29 -1.07 6.82 6.75
CA SER A 29 -1.71 7.10 5.46
C SER A 29 -1.72 5.83 4.63
N ILE A 30 -2.61 5.73 3.63
CA ILE A 30 -2.67 4.58 2.72
C ILE A 30 -2.50 5.09 1.29
N HIS A 31 -1.52 4.54 0.58
CA HIS A 31 -1.28 4.78 -0.84
C HIS A 31 -1.80 3.63 -1.71
N TRP A 32 -2.26 3.98 -2.91
CA TRP A 32 -2.91 3.07 -3.86
C TRP A 32 -1.98 2.78 -5.04
N HIS A 33 -0.99 1.93 -4.79
CA HIS A 33 0.16 1.75 -5.67
C HIS A 33 -0.23 1.38 -7.10
N GLY A 34 0.14 2.24 -8.05
CA GLY A 34 -0.10 2.08 -9.49
C GLY A 34 -1.43 2.66 -10.00
N LEU A 35 -2.32 3.15 -9.12
CA LEU A 35 -3.49 3.91 -9.54
C LEU A 35 -3.09 5.36 -9.90
N ARG A 36 -3.62 5.88 -11.00
CA ARG A 36 -3.22 7.20 -11.54
C ARG A 36 -3.78 8.40 -10.77
N GLN A 37 -4.79 8.21 -9.91
CA GLN A 37 -5.48 9.28 -9.18
C GLN A 37 -5.89 10.48 -10.06
N LEU A 38 -6.38 10.22 -11.27
CA LEU A 38 -6.77 11.27 -12.21
C LEU A 38 -7.92 12.10 -11.64
N GLY A 39 -7.69 13.40 -11.46
CA GLY A 39 -8.65 14.33 -10.84
C GLY A 39 -8.83 14.14 -9.32
N THR A 40 -8.10 13.21 -8.71
CA THR A 40 -8.21 12.81 -7.30
C THR A 40 -6.84 12.73 -6.62
N ALA A 41 -5.87 13.53 -7.06
CA ALA A 41 -4.50 13.52 -6.51
C ALA A 41 -4.43 13.67 -4.97
N PHE A 42 -5.39 14.38 -4.36
CA PHE A 42 -5.52 14.51 -2.89
C PHE A 42 -5.95 13.22 -2.17
N MET A 43 -6.25 12.15 -2.92
CA MET A 43 -6.56 10.80 -2.41
C MET A 43 -5.39 9.83 -2.58
N ASP A 44 -4.23 10.31 -3.04
CA ASP A 44 -3.08 9.47 -3.34
C ASP A 44 -2.39 8.89 -2.10
N GLY A 45 -2.53 9.51 -0.93
CA GLY A 45 -2.07 8.86 0.31
C GLY A 45 -0.64 9.18 0.75
N VAL A 46 0.02 10.18 0.17
CA VAL A 46 1.45 10.48 0.38
C VAL A 46 1.60 11.68 1.33
N PRO A 47 2.02 11.46 2.60
CA PRO A 47 2.17 12.54 3.57
C PRO A 47 3.19 13.59 3.12
N GLY A 48 2.84 14.87 3.27
CA GLY A 48 3.70 15.99 2.88
C GLY A 48 3.68 16.32 1.38
N ILE A 49 3.03 15.49 0.55
CA ILE A 49 2.84 15.73 -0.88
C ILE A 49 1.36 15.92 -1.20
N THR A 50 0.53 14.91 -0.92
CA THR A 50 -0.90 14.92 -1.31
C THR A 50 -1.84 15.09 -0.13
N GLN A 51 -1.39 14.80 1.09
CA GLN A 51 -2.16 15.01 2.32
C GLN A 51 -1.27 15.17 3.55
N CYS A 52 -1.87 15.53 4.68
CA CYS A 52 -1.27 15.31 6.00
C CYS A 52 -1.49 13.86 6.46
N PRO A 53 -0.64 13.31 7.36
CA PRO A 53 -0.92 12.03 8.01
C PRO A 53 -2.26 12.05 8.76
N ILE A 54 -2.94 10.92 8.79
CA ILE A 54 -4.12 10.66 9.62
C ILE A 54 -3.62 10.56 11.08
N PRO A 55 -4.00 11.48 11.98
CA PRO A 55 -3.52 11.45 13.35
C PRO A 55 -3.99 10.21 14.13
N PRO A 56 -3.30 9.82 15.21
CA PRO A 56 -3.77 8.81 16.15
C PRO A 56 -5.22 9.05 16.59
N GLY A 57 -6.02 7.98 16.63
CA GLY A 57 -7.43 8.03 17.02
C GLY A 57 -8.37 8.74 16.03
N SER A 58 -7.85 9.21 14.89
CA SER A 58 -8.63 9.91 13.86
C SER A 58 -8.89 9.01 12.65
N SER A 59 -9.75 9.48 11.75
CA SER A 59 -10.12 8.75 10.54
C SER A 59 -10.00 9.61 9.29
N PHE A 60 -9.73 8.98 8.15
CA PHE A 60 -9.80 9.61 6.83
C PHE A 60 -10.54 8.70 5.86
N THR A 61 -11.31 9.30 4.95
CA THR A 61 -12.04 8.57 3.91
C THR A 61 -11.39 8.84 2.57
N TYR A 62 -10.78 7.80 2.01
CA TYR A 62 -10.32 7.82 0.63
C TYR A 62 -11.49 7.53 -0.29
N GLN A 63 -11.69 8.36 -1.31
CA GLN A 63 -12.76 8.20 -2.28
C GLN A 63 -12.29 8.62 -3.67
N PHE A 64 -12.15 7.66 -4.58
CA PHE A 64 -11.69 7.90 -5.94
C PHE A 64 -12.29 6.89 -6.92
N THR A 65 -12.39 7.29 -8.20
CA THR A 65 -12.90 6.44 -9.29
C THR A 65 -11.75 5.90 -10.12
N VAL A 66 -11.74 4.60 -10.37
CA VAL A 66 -10.67 3.94 -11.14
C VAL A 66 -11.06 3.88 -12.61
N SER A 67 -10.79 4.94 -13.36
CA SER A 67 -11.17 5.02 -14.78
C SER A 67 -10.06 4.52 -15.71
N HIS A 68 -10.42 3.64 -16.65
CA HIS A 68 -9.52 3.17 -17.72
C HIS A 68 -8.22 2.53 -17.20
N GLN A 69 -8.27 1.85 -16.07
CA GLN A 69 -7.22 1.01 -15.52
C GLN A 69 -7.80 -0.33 -15.06
N SER A 70 -7.04 -1.40 -15.23
CA SER A 70 -7.35 -2.77 -14.80
C SER A 70 -6.03 -3.52 -14.61
N GLY A 71 -6.01 -4.51 -13.73
CA GLY A 71 -4.85 -5.33 -13.43
C GLY A 71 -4.68 -5.60 -11.94
N THR A 72 -3.49 -6.11 -11.60
CA THR A 72 -3.06 -6.40 -10.23
C THR A 72 -2.29 -5.23 -9.66
N PHE A 73 -2.86 -4.61 -8.63
CA PHE A 73 -2.27 -3.52 -7.85
C PHE A 73 -2.22 -3.94 -6.37
N TRP A 74 -1.83 -3.01 -5.52
CA TRP A 74 -1.80 -3.19 -4.08
C TRP A 74 -1.94 -1.83 -3.38
N TRP A 75 -2.34 -1.87 -2.11
CA TRP A 75 -2.36 -0.72 -1.24
C TRP A 75 -1.36 -0.94 -0.11
N HIS A 76 -0.75 0.12 0.38
CA HIS A 76 0.20 0.05 1.49
C HIS A 76 0.22 1.33 2.31
N SER A 77 0.72 1.25 3.54
CA SER A 77 1.03 2.46 4.30
C SER A 77 2.10 3.27 3.57
N HIS A 78 1.90 4.57 3.49
CA HIS A 78 2.90 5.52 2.99
C HIS A 78 3.38 6.45 4.11
N TYR A 79 3.12 6.06 5.36
CA TYR A 79 3.63 6.78 6.51
C TYR A 79 4.87 6.08 7.07
N SER A 80 6.00 6.81 7.03
CA SER A 80 7.29 6.32 7.50
C SER A 80 7.63 4.95 6.88
N ASN A 81 7.89 3.97 7.73
CA ASN A 81 8.31 2.61 7.42
C ASN A 81 7.23 1.57 7.78
N SER A 82 6.01 2.00 8.13
CA SER A 82 4.92 1.14 8.61
C SER A 82 4.49 0.06 7.60
N MET A 83 4.77 0.25 6.31
CA MET A 83 4.60 -0.80 5.30
C MET A 83 5.44 -2.05 5.63
N ALA A 84 6.70 -1.86 6.02
CA ALA A 84 7.59 -2.97 6.35
C ALA A 84 7.10 -3.78 7.57
N ASP A 85 6.32 -3.13 8.45
CA ASP A 85 5.69 -3.78 9.61
C ASP A 85 4.34 -4.45 9.28
N GLY A 86 3.94 -4.47 8.01
CA GLY A 86 2.82 -5.31 7.55
C GLY A 86 1.54 -4.57 7.16
N ILE A 87 1.55 -3.22 7.08
CA ILE A 87 0.38 -2.45 6.64
C ILE A 87 0.32 -2.37 5.12
N TRP A 88 -0.20 -3.43 4.51
CA TRP A 88 -0.44 -3.51 3.07
C TRP A 88 -1.40 -4.64 2.72
N GLY A 89 -1.95 -4.59 1.51
CA GLY A 89 -2.84 -5.61 0.99
C GLY A 89 -3.08 -5.48 -0.51
N PRO A 90 -3.73 -6.47 -1.13
CA PRO A 90 -3.91 -6.48 -2.58
C PRO A 90 -5.05 -5.57 -3.01
N LEU A 91 -4.92 -5.05 -4.24
CA LEU A 91 -5.92 -4.23 -4.91
C LEU A 91 -6.10 -4.75 -6.34
N ILE A 92 -7.21 -5.42 -6.62
CA ILE A 92 -7.47 -6.04 -7.92
C ILE A 92 -8.55 -5.25 -8.65
N ILE A 93 -8.24 -4.79 -9.86
CA ILE A 93 -9.19 -4.06 -10.70
C ILE A 93 -9.47 -4.87 -11.97
N HIS A 94 -10.68 -5.39 -12.08
CA HIS A 94 -11.11 -6.18 -13.24
C HIS A 94 -11.49 -5.28 -14.42
N SER A 95 -11.17 -5.72 -15.62
CA SER A 95 -11.69 -5.12 -16.85
C SER A 95 -13.07 -5.71 -17.18
N PRO A 96 -14.05 -4.91 -17.63
CA PRO A 96 -15.26 -5.47 -18.25
C PRO A 96 -14.94 -6.23 -19.55
N ASN A 97 -13.75 -6.02 -20.12
CA ASN A 97 -13.25 -6.65 -21.34
C ASN A 97 -11.97 -7.45 -21.08
N GLU A 98 -11.93 -8.27 -20.02
CA GLU A 98 -10.81 -9.19 -19.78
C GLU A 98 -10.60 -10.12 -20.99
N PRO A 99 -9.36 -10.28 -21.50
CA PRO A 99 -9.08 -11.16 -22.63
C PRO A 99 -9.27 -12.64 -22.27
N LEU A 100 -8.97 -13.01 -21.02
CA LEU A 100 -9.14 -14.36 -20.48
C LEU A 100 -10.31 -14.39 -19.51
N GLN A 101 -11.19 -15.38 -19.65
CA GLN A 101 -12.40 -15.52 -18.82
C GLN A 101 -12.31 -16.75 -17.93
N ARG A 102 -12.59 -16.57 -16.63
CA ARG A 102 -12.68 -17.69 -15.68
C ARG A 102 -13.78 -18.67 -16.11
N GLY A 103 -13.50 -19.97 -16.05
CA GLY A 103 -14.37 -21.05 -16.49
C GLY A 103 -14.35 -21.30 -18.01
N ARG A 104 -13.66 -20.46 -18.79
CA ARG A 104 -13.41 -20.68 -20.23
C ARG A 104 -11.93 -20.92 -20.50
N ASP A 105 -11.07 -20.00 -20.05
CA ASP A 105 -9.64 -20.00 -20.36
C ASP A 105 -8.77 -20.38 -19.15
N TYR A 106 -9.30 -20.23 -17.93
CA TYR A 106 -8.66 -20.66 -16.67
C TYR A 106 -9.72 -20.99 -15.62
N ASP A 107 -9.42 -21.90 -14.69
CA ASP A 107 -10.37 -22.32 -13.65
C ASP A 107 -10.35 -21.36 -12.45
N GLU A 108 -9.15 -20.93 -12.06
CA GLU A 108 -8.90 -20.20 -10.82
C GLU A 108 -7.81 -19.15 -10.99
N ASP A 109 -7.93 -18.10 -10.19
CA ASP A 109 -6.93 -17.07 -9.97
C ASP A 109 -6.49 -17.09 -8.50
N ARG A 110 -5.26 -16.66 -8.25
CA ARG A 110 -4.65 -16.63 -6.91
C ARG A 110 -3.78 -15.38 -6.78
N ILE A 111 -3.87 -14.74 -5.62
CA ILE A 111 -3.01 -13.61 -5.26
C ILE A 111 -1.80 -14.17 -4.53
N VAL A 112 -0.60 -13.83 -5.00
CA VAL A 112 0.66 -14.19 -4.35
C VAL A 112 1.42 -12.91 -4.04
N PHE A 113 1.72 -12.69 -2.76
CA PHE A 113 2.66 -11.65 -2.32
C PHE A 113 4.05 -12.25 -2.15
N ILE A 114 5.05 -11.53 -2.64
CA ILE A 114 6.46 -11.85 -2.44
C ILE A 114 7.03 -10.67 -1.65
N THR A 115 7.42 -10.94 -0.41
CA THR A 115 7.98 -9.96 0.52
C THR A 115 9.16 -10.59 1.24
N ASP A 116 10.13 -9.77 1.61
CA ASP A 116 11.04 -10.15 2.70
C ASP A 116 10.33 -9.95 4.05
N TRP A 117 10.96 -10.45 5.11
CA TRP A 117 10.46 -10.31 6.47
C TRP A 117 11.64 -10.20 7.44
N VAL A 118 11.54 -9.25 8.37
CA VAL A 118 12.54 -9.02 9.41
C VAL A 118 11.92 -9.24 10.79
N HIS A 119 12.73 -9.64 11.77
CA HIS A 119 12.24 -9.98 13.10
C HIS A 119 12.08 -8.78 14.04
N ASP A 120 12.72 -7.66 13.73
CA ASP A 120 12.61 -6.43 14.52
C ASP A 120 11.69 -5.45 13.80
N ASN A 121 10.96 -4.62 14.56
CA ASN A 121 10.14 -3.56 13.99
C ASN A 121 11.00 -2.65 13.11
N SER A 122 10.38 -2.14 12.05
CA SER A 122 11.04 -1.34 11.02
C SER A 122 11.74 -0.11 11.61
N GLU A 123 11.24 0.49 12.69
CA GLU A 123 11.88 1.62 13.39
C GLU A 123 13.27 1.24 13.92
N VAL A 124 13.41 0.06 14.52
CA VAL A 124 14.71 -0.46 15.02
C VAL A 124 15.67 -0.70 13.87
N VAL A 125 15.16 -1.26 12.77
CA VAL A 125 15.95 -1.55 11.57
C VAL A 125 16.45 -0.25 10.94
N ILE A 126 15.58 0.73 10.71
CA ILE A 126 15.94 2.02 10.13
C ILE A 126 16.91 2.79 11.03
N ALA A 127 16.70 2.78 12.35
CA ALA A 127 17.62 3.41 13.29
C ALA A 127 19.02 2.77 13.23
N ALA A 128 19.10 1.45 13.13
CA ALA A 128 20.38 0.74 12.99
C ALA A 128 21.05 1.00 11.63
N LEU A 129 20.29 1.00 10.53
CA LEU A 129 20.80 1.29 9.18
C LEU A 129 21.29 2.74 9.03
N ALA A 130 20.83 3.67 9.89
CA ALA A 130 21.33 5.03 9.95
C ALA A 130 22.70 5.17 10.66
N THR A 131 23.25 4.07 11.18
CA THR A 131 24.57 4.04 11.85
C THR A 131 25.62 3.33 10.98
N PRO A 132 26.93 3.62 11.15
CA PRO A 132 28.00 2.90 10.45
C PRO A 132 28.02 1.39 10.70
N GLU A 133 27.50 0.93 11.84
CA GLU A 133 27.41 -0.48 12.23
C GLU A 133 26.40 -1.28 11.40
N GLY A 134 25.40 -0.60 10.82
CA GLY A 134 24.31 -1.21 10.06
C GLY A 134 23.40 -2.10 10.92
N TYR A 135 22.62 -2.97 10.28
CA TYR A 135 21.66 -3.85 10.95
C TYR A 135 22.06 -5.33 10.79
N LYS A 136 22.39 -6.03 11.89
CA LYS A 136 22.71 -7.48 11.90
C LYS A 136 23.68 -7.94 10.80
N GLY A 137 24.74 -7.18 10.56
CA GLY A 137 25.77 -7.50 9.54
C GLY A 137 25.39 -7.09 8.12
N SER A 138 24.23 -6.46 7.92
CA SER A 138 23.92 -5.73 6.69
C SER A 138 24.87 -4.53 6.60
N PRO A 139 25.60 -4.34 5.50
CA PRO A 139 26.32 -3.08 5.31
C PRO A 139 25.33 -1.91 5.37
N ALA A 140 25.75 -0.77 5.92
CA ALA A 140 24.94 0.45 5.88
C ALA A 140 24.48 0.67 4.43
N PRO A 141 23.17 0.93 4.20
CA PRO A 141 22.66 1.08 2.85
C PRO A 141 23.34 2.30 2.22
N PRO A 142 23.56 2.31 0.89
CA PRO A 142 23.90 3.54 0.20
C PRO A 142 22.86 4.61 0.55
N GLN A 143 23.28 5.88 0.57
CA GLN A 143 22.42 7.02 0.91
C GLN A 143 21.09 6.90 0.16
N GLY A 144 19.99 6.73 0.90
CA GLY A 144 18.70 6.42 0.31
C GLY A 144 18.14 7.60 -0.46
N ASP A 145 17.99 7.47 -1.77
CA ASP A 145 17.04 8.28 -2.55
C ASP A 145 15.64 7.77 -2.22
N SER A 146 15.08 8.26 -1.11
CA SER A 146 13.72 7.91 -0.69
C SER A 146 12.71 8.76 -1.48
N ILE A 147 12.54 8.44 -2.76
CA ILE A 147 11.29 8.65 -3.50
C ILE A 147 10.87 7.26 -3.97
N LEU A 148 10.09 6.57 -3.14
CA LEU A 148 8.98 5.72 -3.53
C LEU A 148 7.98 5.72 -2.39
#